data_AF-A0A0D3KCI2-F1
#
_entry.id   AF-A0A0D3KCI2-F1
#
_cell.length_a   1.000
_cell.length_b   1.000
_cell.length_c   1.000
_cell.angle_alpha   90.00
_cell.angle_beta   90.00
_cell.angle_gamma   90.00
#
_symmetry.space_group_name_H-M   'P 1'
#
loop_
_entity.id
_entity.type
_entity.pdbx_description
1 polymer ?
#
loop_
_entity_poly.entity_id
_entity_poly.type
_entity_poly.pdbx_seq_one_letter_code
_entity_poly.pdbx_strand_id
1 'polypeptide(L)'
;AAGAAAQRATHQLVRELALLRPQWCETLPRGVALSSVSRLAEALSAVLRPLYESLVALRHISERDSRALHKVLSFLLPACEQLLSAAARSPLDGRCEHLVPSLRRCRQLGRLLDARLAEVVAWWGEGELDAISARDLLVLLRAIWNEEALLANAREMHRALVTEAAL
;
A
#
# COMPACT_ATOMS: atom_id res chain seq x y z
N ALA A 1 -3.19 13.96 20.71
CA ALA A 1 -3.33 15.13 19.83
C ALA A 1 -2.74 14.90 18.42
N ALA A 2 -1.49 14.43 18.30
CA ALA A 2 -0.82 14.22 17.00
C ALA A 2 -1.51 13.21 16.07
N GLY A 3 -1.96 12.05 16.58
CA GLY A 3 -2.64 11.04 15.74
C GLY A 3 -3.95 11.51 15.11
N ALA A 4 -4.76 12.28 15.84
CA ALA A 4 -6.00 12.85 15.32
C ALA A 4 -5.73 13.95 14.27
N ALA A 5 -4.63 14.70 14.42
CA ALA A 5 -4.21 15.68 13.42
C ALA A 5 -3.72 15.01 12.13
N ALA A 6 -2.91 13.96 12.24
CA ALA A 6 -2.45 13.17 11.09
C ALA A 6 -3.61 12.52 10.34
N GLN A 7 -4.61 11.99 11.07
CA GLN A 7 -5.80 11.41 10.46
C GLN A 7 -6.64 12.47 9.71
N ARG A 8 -6.85 13.65 10.30
CA ARG A 8 -7.52 14.77 9.62
C ARG A 8 -6.74 15.23 8.40
N ALA A 9 -5.42 15.34 8.48
CA ALA A 9 -4.57 15.70 7.36
C ALA A 9 -4.66 14.68 6.23
N THR A 10 -4.68 13.39 6.56
CA THR A 10 -4.86 12.30 5.58
C THR A 10 -6.22 12.37 4.90
N HIS A 11 -7.29 12.58 5.67
CA HIS A 11 -8.63 12.74 5.11
C HIS A 11 -8.74 13.98 4.20
N GLN A 12 -8.15 15.10 4.62
CA GLN A 12 -8.10 16.30 3.80
C GLN A 12 -7.34 16.03 2.51
N LEU A 13 -6.16 15.42 2.58
CA LEU A 13 -5.38 15.04 1.41
C LEU A 13 -6.21 14.19 0.44
N VAL A 14 -6.83 13.12 0.93
CA VAL A 14 -7.68 12.23 0.11
C VAL A 14 -8.81 13.00 -0.57
N ARG A 15 -9.47 13.89 0.18
CA ARG A 15 -10.55 14.74 -0.36
C ARG A 15 -10.03 15.67 -1.46
N GLU A 16 -8.90 16.34 -1.24
CA GLU A 16 -8.31 17.22 -2.25
C GLU A 16 -7.88 16.42 -3.50
N LEU A 17 -7.23 15.26 -3.33
CA LEU A 17 -6.84 14.37 -4.42
C LEU A 17 -8.03 13.94 -5.28
N ALA A 18 -9.18 13.65 -4.67
CA ALA A 18 -10.41 13.29 -5.38
C ALA A 18 -11.02 14.45 -6.19
N LEU A 19 -10.85 15.69 -5.72
CA LEU A 19 -11.40 16.89 -6.36
C LEU A 19 -10.49 17.45 -7.45
N LEU A 20 -9.17 17.28 -7.31
CA LEU A 20 -8.16 17.88 -8.18
C LEU A 20 -8.28 17.42 -9.64
N ARG A 21 -8.47 16.12 -9.87
CA ARG A 21 -8.56 15.60 -11.25
C ARG A 21 -9.77 16.18 -12.01
N PRO A 22 -11.02 16.09 -11.52
CA PRO A 22 -12.17 16.71 -12.18
C PRO A 22 -11.93 18.20 -12.47
N GLN A 23 -11.48 18.95 -11.47
CA GLN A 23 -11.24 20.38 -11.60
C GLN A 23 -10.17 20.70 -12.64
N TRP A 24 -9.04 19.99 -12.65
CA TRP A 24 -7.99 20.20 -13.64
C TRP A 24 -8.41 19.83 -15.05
N CYS A 25 -9.17 18.75 -15.23
CA CYS A 25 -9.69 18.37 -16.54
C CYS A 25 -10.71 19.37 -17.08
N GLU A 26 -11.44 20.07 -16.22
CA GLU A 26 -12.41 21.10 -16.60
C GLU A 26 -11.78 22.49 -16.83
N THR A 27 -10.70 22.81 -16.11
CA THR A 27 -10.11 24.16 -16.11
C THR A 27 -8.84 24.32 -16.93
N LEU A 28 -8.05 23.25 -17.11
CA LEU A 28 -6.76 23.30 -17.79
C LEU A 28 -6.84 22.71 -19.19
N PRO A 29 -5.97 23.16 -20.12
CA PRO A 29 -5.78 22.46 -21.39
C PRO A 29 -5.46 20.99 -21.14
N ARG A 30 -6.07 20.09 -21.92
CA ARG A 30 -6.00 18.63 -21.70
C ARG A 30 -4.58 18.11 -21.45
N GLY A 31 -3.60 18.54 -22.24
CA GLY A 31 -2.20 18.13 -22.06
C GLY A 31 -1.59 18.58 -20.72
N VAL A 32 -1.94 19.78 -20.25
CA VAL A 32 -1.49 20.31 -18.96
C VAL A 32 -2.17 19.56 -17.81
N ALA A 33 -3.48 19.34 -17.88
CA ALA A 33 -4.23 18.58 -16.88
C ALA A 33 -3.63 17.17 -16.69
N LEU A 34 -3.40 16.45 -17.78
CA LEU A 34 -2.86 15.08 -17.75
C LEU A 34 -1.41 15.03 -17.24
N SER A 35 -0.58 16.00 -17.61
CA SER A 35 0.79 16.13 -17.09
C SER A 35 0.79 16.39 -15.58
N SER A 36 -0.11 17.26 -15.09
CA SER A 36 -0.26 17.55 -13.65
C SER A 36 -0.74 16.32 -12.86
N VAL A 37 -1.72 15.57 -13.39
CA VAL A 37 -2.16 14.31 -12.77
C VAL A 37 -1.01 13.30 -12.71
N SER A 38 -0.20 13.17 -13.76
CA SER A 38 0.94 12.26 -13.80
C SER A 38 2.00 12.62 -12.75
N ARG A 39 2.37 13.90 -12.63
CA ARG A 39 3.32 14.38 -11.62
C ARG A 39 2.82 14.18 -10.19
N LEU A 40 1.52 14.38 -9.98
CA LEU A 40 0.90 14.13 -8.68
C LEU A 40 0.94 12.64 -8.32
N ALA A 41 0.65 11.77 -9.29
CA ALA A 41 0.78 10.32 -9.16
C ALA A 41 2.23 9.90 -8.80
N GLU A 42 3.23 10.45 -9.48
CA GLU A 42 4.65 10.23 -9.16
C GLU A 42 5.00 10.69 -7.74
N ALA A 43 4.56 11.89 -7.34
CA ALA A 43 4.79 12.41 -6.00
C ALA A 43 4.15 11.52 -4.92
N LEU A 44 2.93 11.02 -5.14
CA LEU A 44 2.27 10.10 -4.23
C LEU A 44 3.03 8.78 -4.12
N SER A 45 3.49 8.22 -5.25
CA SER A 45 4.29 7.00 -5.22
C SER A 45 5.62 7.18 -4.50
N ALA A 46 6.26 8.34 -4.64
CA ALA A 46 7.47 8.70 -3.91
C ALA A 46 7.26 8.76 -2.38
N VAL A 47 6.03 8.99 -1.91
CA VAL A 47 5.67 8.94 -0.48
C VAL A 47 5.30 7.52 -0.04
N LEU A 48 4.65 6.73 -0.90
CA LEU A 48 4.24 5.35 -0.59
C LEU A 48 5.44 4.42 -0.38
N ARG A 49 6.55 4.62 -1.10
CA ARG A 49 7.76 3.79 -0.94
C ARG A 49 8.40 3.93 0.46
N PRO A 50 8.74 5.13 0.96
CA PRO A 50 9.24 5.31 2.32
C PRO A 50 8.28 4.80 3.39
N LEU A 51 6.97 4.92 3.16
CA LEU A 51 5.97 4.38 4.07
C LEU A 51 6.08 2.85 4.17
N TYR A 52 6.18 2.18 3.01
CA TYR A 52 6.40 0.73 2.95
C TYR A 52 7.70 0.32 3.67
N GLU A 53 8.81 0.97 3.33
CA GLU A 53 10.13 0.68 3.93
C GLU A 53 10.11 0.90 5.45
N SER A 54 9.45 1.95 5.91
CA SER A 54 9.30 2.24 7.35
C SER A 54 8.51 1.15 8.06
N LEU A 55 7.46 0.62 7.44
CA LEU A 55 6.63 -0.45 8.01
C LEU A 55 7.38 -1.79 8.05
N VAL A 56 8.13 -2.12 7.00
CA VAL A 56 8.99 -3.31 6.99
C VAL A 56 10.13 -3.18 8.01
N ALA A 57 10.60 -1.98 8.32
CA ALA A 57 11.64 -1.78 9.34
C ALA A 57 11.13 -1.94 10.78
N LEU A 58 9.81 -2.01 11.01
CA LEU A 58 9.25 -2.19 12.35
C LEU A 58 9.49 -3.61 12.85
N ARG A 59 10.06 -3.73 14.05
CA ARG A 59 10.27 -5.03 14.72
C ARG A 59 8.99 -5.59 15.34
N HIS A 60 8.05 -4.72 15.69
CA HIS A 60 6.78 -5.09 16.30
C HIS A 60 5.71 -4.08 15.92
N ILE A 61 4.51 -4.59 15.61
CA ILE A 61 3.32 -3.81 15.32
C ILE A 61 2.23 -4.36 16.23
N SER A 62 1.76 -3.55 17.17
CA SER A 62 0.65 -3.95 18.03
C SER A 62 -0.64 -4.05 17.22
N GLU A 63 -1.61 -4.86 17.65
CA GLU A 63 -2.91 -4.98 16.97
C GLU A 63 -3.62 -3.61 16.82
N ARG A 64 -3.45 -2.74 17.82
CA ARG A 64 -3.97 -1.37 17.80
C ARG A 64 -3.31 -0.53 16.71
N ASP A 65 -1.99 -0.59 16.60
CA ASP A 65 -1.24 0.16 15.60
C ASP A 65 -1.48 -0.38 14.19
N SER A 66 -1.59 -1.71 14.06
CA SER A 66 -1.94 -2.39 12.82
C SER A 66 -3.28 -1.89 12.28
N ARG A 67 -4.32 -1.87 13.13
CA ARG A 67 -5.65 -1.33 12.78
C ARG A 67 -5.63 0.18 12.47
N ALA A 68 -4.80 0.96 13.16
CA ALA A 68 -4.65 2.39 12.88
C ALA A 68 -3.99 2.64 11.52
N LEU A 69 -2.92 1.90 11.21
CA LEU A 69 -2.21 1.96 9.93
C LEU A 69 -3.10 1.48 8.78
N HIS A 70 -3.83 0.38 8.97
CA HIS A 70 -4.81 -0.11 8.01
C HIS A 70 -5.83 0.98 7.65
N LYS A 71 -6.42 1.66 8.64
CA LYS A 71 -7.37 2.76 8.41
C LYS A 71 -6.74 3.87 7.57
N VAL A 72 -5.51 4.29 7.86
CA VAL A 72 -4.82 5.32 7.08
C VAL A 72 -4.64 4.88 5.62
N LEU A 73 -4.15 3.66 5.41
CA LEU A 73 -3.93 3.11 4.07
C LEU A 73 -5.22 2.89 3.29
N SER A 74 -6.30 2.46 3.95
CA SER A 74 -7.59 2.20 3.30
C SER A 74 -8.27 3.49 2.83
N PHE A 75 -7.97 4.64 3.42
CA PHE A 75 -8.37 5.94 2.87
C PHE A 75 -7.45 6.42 1.74
N LEU A 76 -6.14 6.27 1.89
CA LEU A 76 -5.15 6.82 0.96
C LEU A 76 -5.09 6.08 -0.37
N LEU A 77 -5.08 4.74 -0.34
CA LEU A 77 -4.82 3.91 -1.52
C LEU A 77 -5.90 4.02 -2.60
N PRO A 78 -7.21 4.01 -2.29
CA PRO A 78 -8.24 4.18 -3.31
C PRO A 78 -8.12 5.52 -4.05
N ALA A 79 -7.76 6.61 -3.35
CA ALA A 79 -7.56 7.91 -3.99
C ALA A 79 -6.35 7.89 -4.94
N CYS A 80 -5.27 7.21 -4.54
CA CYS A 80 -4.11 7.02 -5.41
C CYS A 80 -4.44 6.15 -6.63
N GLU A 81 -5.19 5.06 -6.44
CA GLU A 81 -5.65 4.18 -7.52
C GLU A 81 -6.56 4.92 -8.52
N GLN A 82 -7.44 5.80 -8.04
CA GLN A 82 -8.31 6.60 -8.91
C GLN A 82 -7.52 7.61 -9.75
N LEU A 83 -6.52 8.28 -9.16
CA LEU A 83 -5.63 9.18 -9.88
C LEU A 83 -4.77 8.44 -10.90
N LEU A 84 -4.25 7.27 -10.52
CA LEU A 84 -3.39 6.45 -11.38
C LEU A 84 -4.16 5.77 -12.50
N SER A 85 -5.37 5.25 -12.23
CA SER A 85 -6.28 4.73 -13.25
C SER A 85 -6.78 5.81 -14.21
N ALA A 86 -6.76 7.07 -13.81
CA ALA A 86 -7.03 8.18 -14.70
C ALA A 86 -5.83 8.51 -15.59
N ALA A 87 -4.64 8.50 -15.00
CA ALA A 87 -3.39 8.74 -15.70
C ALA A 87 -3.07 7.62 -16.70
N ALA A 88 -3.39 6.37 -16.39
CA ALA A 88 -3.20 5.18 -17.24
C ALA A 88 -4.32 4.93 -18.26
N ARG A 89 -5.27 5.86 -18.40
CA ARG A 89 -6.28 5.88 -19.48
C ARG A 89 -6.05 7.09 -20.40
N SER A 90 -4.90 7.72 -20.27
CA SER A 90 -4.54 8.96 -20.95
C SER A 90 -3.53 8.62 -22.03
N PRO A 91 -3.65 9.15 -23.27
CA PRO A 91 -2.71 8.84 -24.37
C PRO A 91 -1.22 9.16 -24.12
N LEU A 92 -0.86 9.67 -22.94
CA LEU A 92 0.50 9.72 -22.39
C LEU A 92 0.89 8.42 -21.63
N ASP A 93 0.19 7.31 -21.91
CA ASP A 93 -0.02 6.10 -21.09
C ASP A 93 1.25 5.50 -20.46
N GLY A 94 2.40 5.54 -21.15
CA GLY A 94 3.63 4.93 -20.63
C GLY A 94 4.25 5.61 -19.39
N ARG A 95 3.81 6.83 -19.03
CA ARG A 95 4.45 7.57 -17.93
C ARG A 95 4.10 7.03 -16.55
N CYS A 96 2.96 6.38 -16.35
CA CYS A 96 2.51 5.97 -15.01
C CYS A 96 2.44 4.45 -14.79
N GLU A 97 2.71 3.63 -15.81
CA GLU A 97 2.71 2.16 -15.69
C GLU A 97 3.70 1.66 -14.64
N HIS A 98 4.85 2.32 -14.53
CA HIS A 98 5.88 2.00 -13.54
C HIS A 98 5.44 2.21 -12.07
N LEU A 99 4.30 2.88 -11.84
CA LEU A 99 3.75 3.15 -10.51
C LEU A 99 2.81 2.03 -10.02
N VAL A 100 2.28 1.21 -10.93
CA VAL A 100 1.36 0.09 -10.63
C VAL A 100 1.95 -0.91 -9.62
N PRO A 101 3.23 -1.33 -9.71
CA PRO A 101 3.81 -2.24 -8.73
C PRO A 101 3.83 -1.67 -7.31
N SER A 102 4.10 -0.37 -7.16
CA SER A 102 4.16 0.30 -5.85
C SER A 102 2.78 0.36 -5.20
N LEU A 103 1.74 0.67 -5.99
CA LEU A 103 0.36 0.64 -5.50
C LEU A 103 -0.06 -0.76 -5.05
N ARG A 104 0.19 -1.77 -5.89
CA ARG A 104 -0.18 -3.16 -5.61
C ARG A 104 0.46 -3.64 -4.32
N ARG A 105 1.74 -3.32 -4.12
CA ARG A 105 2.47 -3.63 -2.88
C ARG A 105 1.85 -2.96 -1.67
N CYS A 106 1.55 -1.66 -1.73
CA CYS A 106 0.90 -0.96 -0.62
C CYS A 106 -0.51 -1.50 -0.34
N ARG A 107 -1.24 -1.96 -1.36
CA ARG A 107 -2.56 -2.60 -1.19
C ARG A 107 -2.47 -3.94 -0.49
N GLN A 108 -1.54 -4.80 -0.90
CA GLN A 108 -1.29 -6.06 -0.20
C GLN A 108 -0.85 -5.80 1.24
N LEU A 109 0.01 -4.80 1.49
CA LEU A 109 0.36 -4.38 2.84
C LEU A 109 -0.85 -3.91 3.65
N GLY A 110 -1.72 -3.09 3.05
CA GLY A 110 -2.96 -2.63 3.67
C GLY A 110 -3.86 -3.80 4.06
N ARG A 111 -3.98 -4.83 3.22
CA ARG A 111 -4.73 -6.07 3.53
C ARG A 111 -4.11 -6.79 4.72
N LEU A 112 -2.78 -6.94 4.77
CA LEU A 112 -2.08 -7.64 5.86
C LEU A 112 -2.33 -7.02 7.24
N LEU A 113 -2.41 -5.68 7.32
CA LEU A 113 -2.50 -4.95 8.59
C LEU A 113 -3.84 -5.10 9.34
N ASP A 114 -4.89 -5.61 8.70
CA ASP A 114 -6.18 -5.89 9.37
C ASP A 114 -6.62 -7.35 9.15
N ALA A 115 -5.73 -8.18 8.64
CA ALA A 115 -6.00 -9.58 8.37
C ALA A 115 -5.91 -10.43 9.64
N ARG A 116 -6.62 -11.54 9.63
CA ARG A 116 -6.35 -12.68 10.50
C ARG A 116 -5.30 -13.56 9.85
N LEU A 117 -4.46 -14.20 10.66
CA LEU A 117 -3.37 -15.05 10.15
C LEU A 117 -3.87 -16.15 9.18
N ALA A 118 -5.04 -16.74 9.43
CA ALA A 118 -5.64 -17.74 8.54
C ALA A 118 -5.97 -17.19 7.14
N GLU A 119 -6.40 -15.93 7.06
CA GLU A 119 -6.68 -15.25 5.78
C GLU A 119 -5.38 -15.01 5.02
N VAL A 120 -4.31 -14.62 5.73
CA VAL A 120 -2.99 -14.41 5.13
C VAL A 120 -2.43 -15.71 4.56
N VAL A 121 -2.58 -16.83 5.27
CA VAL A 121 -2.17 -18.16 4.78
C VAL A 121 -2.94 -18.52 3.51
N ALA A 122 -4.25 -18.29 3.47
CA ALA A 122 -5.06 -18.54 2.28
C ALA A 122 -4.59 -17.69 1.09
N TRP A 123 -4.40 -16.39 1.29
CA TRP A 123 -3.93 -15.48 0.23
C TRP A 123 -2.53 -15.84 -0.27
N TRP A 124 -1.64 -16.29 0.62
CA TRP A 124 -0.32 -16.78 0.21
C TRP A 124 -0.44 -18.02 -0.68
N GLY A 125 -1.28 -18.98 -0.30
CA GLY A 125 -1.53 -20.19 -1.10
C GLY A 125 -2.18 -19.90 -2.46
N GLU A 126 -2.96 -18.82 -2.56
CA GLU A 126 -3.58 -18.35 -3.80
C GLU A 126 -2.66 -17.49 -4.68
N GLY A 127 -1.45 -17.13 -4.20
CA GLY A 127 -0.54 -16.23 -4.92
C GLY A 127 -0.96 -14.75 -4.88
N GLU A 128 -1.87 -14.38 -3.98
CA GLU A 128 -2.43 -13.03 -3.85
C GLU A 128 -1.50 -12.02 -3.16
N LEU A 129 -0.33 -12.47 -2.67
CA LEU A 129 0.69 -11.68 -1.95
C LEU A 129 2.00 -11.49 -2.75
N ASP A 130 1.96 -11.72 -4.05
CA ASP A 130 3.10 -11.71 -4.97
C ASP A 130 3.80 -10.35 -5.19
N ALA A 131 3.21 -9.23 -4.78
CA ALA A 131 3.84 -7.90 -4.92
C ALA A 131 4.75 -7.54 -3.73
N ILE A 132 4.68 -8.33 -2.66
CA ILE A 132 5.56 -8.26 -1.48
C ILE A 132 6.60 -9.37 -1.63
N SER A 133 7.88 -9.03 -1.47
CA SER A 133 8.95 -10.04 -1.54
C SER A 133 8.79 -11.05 -0.39
N ALA A 134 9.25 -12.30 -0.57
CA ALA A 134 9.20 -13.31 0.49
C ALA A 134 9.91 -12.83 1.78
N ARG A 135 11.03 -12.12 1.62
CA ARG A 135 11.76 -11.48 2.72
C ARG A 135 10.91 -10.46 3.47
N ASP A 136 10.29 -9.52 2.75
CA ASP A 136 9.51 -8.47 3.39
C ASP A 136 8.23 -9.03 4.02
N LEU A 137 7.60 -10.02 3.36
CA LEU A 137 6.44 -10.71 3.91
C LEU A 137 6.79 -11.40 5.23
N LEU A 138 7.92 -12.12 5.29
CA LEU A 138 8.39 -12.74 6.52
C LEU A 138 8.63 -11.73 7.64
N VAL A 139 9.24 -10.58 7.33
CA VAL A 139 9.49 -9.51 8.31
C VAL A 139 8.18 -8.94 8.84
N LEU A 140 7.22 -8.63 7.95
CA LEU A 140 5.91 -8.11 8.32
C LEU A 140 5.12 -9.12 9.18
N LEU A 141 5.12 -10.40 8.81
CA LEU A 141 4.45 -11.45 9.58
C LEU A 141 4.99 -11.52 11.01
N ARG A 142 6.31 -11.48 11.18
CA ARG A 142 6.97 -11.51 12.50
C ARG A 142 6.76 -10.23 13.31
N ALA A 143 6.52 -9.10 12.64
CA ALA A 143 6.22 -7.85 13.30
C ALA A 143 4.78 -7.83 13.84
N ILE A 144 3.82 -8.37 13.08
CA ILE A 144 2.38 -8.34 13.41
C ILE A 144 1.98 -9.50 14.34
N TRP A 145 2.48 -10.71 14.10
CA TRP A 145 2.19 -11.91 14.89
C TRP A 145 3.44 -12.41 15.60
N ASN A 146 3.26 -12.91 16.83
CA ASN A 146 4.35 -13.56 17.54
C ASN A 146 4.75 -14.89 16.87
N GLU A 147 5.97 -15.34 17.16
CA GLU A 147 6.54 -16.53 16.53
C GLU A 147 5.76 -17.82 16.85
N GLU A 148 5.24 -17.94 18.07
CA GLU A 148 4.42 -19.09 18.48
C GLU A 148 3.15 -19.23 17.62
N ALA A 149 2.43 -18.12 17.38
CA ALA A 149 1.23 -18.13 16.56
C ALA A 149 1.54 -18.48 15.10
N LEU A 150 2.65 -17.98 14.55
CA LEU A 150 3.10 -18.29 13.20
C LEU A 150 3.46 -19.77 13.05
N LEU A 151 4.18 -20.35 14.01
CA LEU A 151 4.57 -21.75 13.99
C LEU A 151 3.38 -22.70 14.20
N ALA A 152 2.38 -22.28 14.98
CA ALA A 152 1.18 -23.07 15.22
C ALA A 152 0.21 -23.08 14.03
N ASN A 153 0.01 -21.93 13.36
CA ASN A 153 -1.08 -21.74 12.39
C ASN A 153 -0.61 -21.53 10.94
N ALA A 154 0.68 -21.23 10.72
CA ALA A 154 1.23 -20.85 9.43
C ALA A 154 2.60 -21.52 9.16
N ARG A 155 2.82 -22.72 9.72
CA ARG A 155 4.13 -23.39 9.74
C ARG A 155 4.73 -23.60 8.34
N GLU A 156 3.91 -24.05 7.41
CA GLU A 156 4.33 -24.34 6.03
C GLU A 156 4.72 -23.06 5.30
N MET A 157 3.85 -22.04 5.34
CA MET A 157 4.13 -20.70 4.81
C MET A 157 5.41 -20.13 5.43
N HIS A 158 5.56 -20.15 6.76
CA HIS A 158 6.74 -19.62 7.44
C HIS A 158 8.03 -20.33 7.00
N ARG A 159 8.02 -21.67 6.86
CA ARG A 159 9.19 -22.42 6.38
C ARG A 159 9.55 -22.08 4.93
N ALA A 160 8.55 -21.98 4.07
CA ALA A 160 8.75 -21.62 2.67
C ALA A 160 9.38 -20.22 2.56
N LEU A 161 8.80 -19.24 3.25
CA LEU A 161 9.29 -17.86 3.26
C LEU A 161 10.71 -17.73 3.84
N VAL A 162 11.04 -18.48 4.91
CA VAL A 162 12.41 -18.50 5.46
C VAL A 162 13.40 -19.06 4.44
N THR A 163 13.02 -20.09 3.70
CA THR A 163 13.87 -20.72 2.69
C THR A 163 14.09 -19.78 1.50
N GLU A 164 13.03 -19.17 0.99
CA GLU A 164 13.10 -18.19 -0.10
C GLU A 164 13.85 -16.92 0.28
N ALA A 165 13.70 -16.43 1.52
CA ALA A 165 14.39 -15.22 1.98
C ALA A 165 15.89 -15.40 2.23
N ALA A 166 16.38 -16.65 2.25
CA ALA A 166 17.79 -16.98 2.42
C ALA A 166 18.56 -17.13 1.09
N LEU A 167 17.84 -17.15 -0.04
CA LEU A 167 18.37 -17.15 -1.40
C LEU A 167 18.61 -15.72 -1.90
#